data_AF-D5H2K6-F1
#
_entry.id   AF-D5H2K6-F1
#
_cell.length_a   1.000
_cell.length_b   1.000
_cell.length_c   1.000
_cell.angle_alpha   90.00
_cell.angle_beta   90.00
_cell.angle_gamma   90.00
#
_symmetry.space_group_name_H-M   'P 1'
#
loop_
_entity.id
_entity.type
_entity.pdbx_description
1 polymer ?
#
loop_
_entity_poly.entity_id
_entity_poly.type
_entity_poly.pdbx_seq_one_letter_code
_entity_poly.pdbx_strand_id
1 'polypeptide(L)' 'MHTTLNTFKRNLHDILNAAKFDESNGCLEGTNRKIKQIERTAYGYANFNHLVTRIKLEEKDAIIKEKASDYYLAA' A
#
# COMPACT_ATOMS: atom_id res chain seq x y z
N MET A 1 -23.50 -14.85 12.40
CA MET A 1 -23.56 -13.43 12.86
C MET A 1 -22.67 -13.11 14.06
N HIS A 2 -22.30 -14.07 14.91
CA HIS A 2 -21.48 -13.81 16.10
C HIS A 2 -20.07 -13.25 15.78
N THR A 3 -19.45 -13.73 14.69
CA THR A 3 -18.10 -13.31 14.25
C THR A 3 -18.06 -11.87 13.78
N THR A 4 -19.01 -11.44 12.94
CA THR A 4 -19.10 -10.07 12.44
C THR A 4 -19.29 -9.05 13.58
N LEU A 5 -20.20 -9.34 14.52
CA LEU A 5 -20.42 -8.49 15.70
C LEU A 5 -19.18 -8.42 16.60
N ASN A 6 -18.47 -9.54 16.77
CA ASN A 6 -17.23 -9.58 17.53
C ASN A 6 -16.13 -8.76 16.84
N THR A 7 -15.97 -8.85 15.52
CA THR A 7 -15.02 -8.03 14.75
C THR A 7 -15.37 -6.55 14.83
N PHE A 8 -16.66 -6.20 14.71
CA PHE A 8 -17.12 -4.82 14.86
C PHE A 8 -16.77 -4.26 16.24
N LYS A 9 -17.04 -5.01 17.31
CA LYS A 9 -16.67 -4.62 18.68
C LYS A 9 -15.17 -4.45 18.85
N ARG A 10 -14.36 -5.34 18.25
CA ARG A 10 -12.89 -5.26 18.31
C ARG A 10 -12.32 -4.03 17.61
N ASN A 11 -12.96 -3.59 16.52
CA ASN A 11 -12.50 -2.46 15.70
C ASN A 11 -13.23 -1.14 16.03
N LEU A 12 -13.99 -1.08 17.14
CA LEU A 12 -14.84 0.07 17.46
C LEU A 12 -14.05 1.39 17.52
N HIS A 13 -12.85 1.37 18.08
CA HIS A 13 -11.97 2.53 18.15
C HIS A 13 -11.66 3.12 16.77
N ASP A 14 -11.31 2.26 15.81
CA ASP A 14 -10.93 2.69 14.46
C ASP A 14 -12.14 3.19 13.68
N ILE A 15 -13.32 2.57 13.91
CA ILE A 15 -14.59 3.00 13.32
C ILE A 15 -14.97 4.40 13.83
N LEU A 16 -14.81 4.66 15.13
CA LEU A 16 -15.09 5.99 15.70
C LEU A 16 -14.13 7.04 15.16
N ASN A 17 -12.85 6.71 14.97
CA ASN A 17 -11.89 7.62 14.36
C ASN A 17 -12.21 7.88 12.88
N ALA A 18 -12.56 6.85 12.12
CA ALA A 18 -12.97 6.99 10.71
C ALA A 18 -14.24 7.84 10.52
N ALA A 19 -15.15 7.85 11.52
CA ALA A 19 -16.32 8.71 11.50
C ALA A 19 -16.04 10.16 11.94
N LYS A 20 -14.94 10.38 12.67
CA LYS A 20 -14.58 11.67 13.26
C LYS A 20 -13.69 12.51 12.34
N PHE A 21 -12.81 11.88 11.58
CA PHE A 21 -11.82 12.55 10.74
C PHE A 21 -12.15 12.36 9.27
N ASP A 22 -11.82 13.34 8.43
CA ASP A 22 -12.00 13.27 6.97
C ASP A 22 -10.92 12.43 6.26
N GLU A 23 -10.04 11.79 7.03
CA GLU A 23 -8.97 10.95 6.50
C GLU A 23 -9.54 9.72 5.80
N SER A 24 -9.12 9.52 4.56
CA SER A 24 -9.59 8.44 3.72
C SER A 24 -8.54 7.34 3.55
N ASN A 25 -8.98 6.09 3.62
CA ASN A 25 -8.15 4.94 3.24
C ASN A 25 -7.93 4.82 1.72
N GLY A 26 -8.47 5.74 0.91
CA GLY A 26 -8.45 5.65 -0.55
C GLY A 26 -7.04 5.53 -1.16
N CYS A 27 -6.05 6.24 -0.62
CA CYS A 27 -4.67 6.12 -1.07
C CYS A 27 -4.08 4.72 -0.78
N LEU A 28 -4.30 4.20 0.43
CA LEU A 28 -3.86 2.86 0.84
C LEU A 28 -4.54 1.77 0.00
N GLU A 29 -5.85 1.91 -0.24
CA GLU A 29 -6.62 1.02 -1.10
C GLU A 29 -6.13 1.07 -2.56
N GLY A 30 -5.79 2.26 -3.05
CA GLY A 30 -5.19 2.46 -4.37
C GLY A 30 -3.85 1.75 -4.52
N THR A 31 -2.97 1.86 -3.52
CA THR A 31 -1.69 1.13 -3.49
C THR A 31 -1.91 -0.38 -3.45
N ASN A 32 -2.81 -0.86 -2.59
CA ASN A 32 -3.16 -2.28 -2.51
C ASN A 32 -3.73 -2.81 -3.83
N ARG A 33 -4.52 -2.01 -4.54
CA ARG A 33 -5.05 -2.38 -5.86
C ARG A 33 -3.93 -2.52 -6.89
N LYS A 34 -2.97 -1.60 -6.93
CA LYS A 34 -1.82 -1.65 -7.84
C LYS A 34 -0.95 -2.90 -7.58
N ILE A 35 -0.64 -3.19 -6.32
CA ILE A 35 0.13 -4.40 -5.94
C ILE A 35 -0.61 -5.66 -6.42
N LYS A 36 -1.90 -5.78 -6.11
CA LYS A 36 -2.70 -6.93 -6.56
C LYS A 36 -2.83 -6.99 -8.09
N GLN A 37 -2.72 -5.88 -8.80
CA GLN A 37 -2.73 -5.88 -10.27
C GLN A 37 -1.39 -6.43 -10.81
N ILE A 38 -0.27 -6.02 -10.24
CA ILE A 38 1.08 -6.53 -10.56
C ILE A 38 1.14 -8.04 -10.36
N GLU A 39 0.62 -8.55 -9.24
CA GLU A 39 0.59 -10.00 -8.98
C GLU A 39 -0.23 -10.77 -10.02
N ARG A 40 -1.40 -10.24 -10.43
CA ARG A 40 -2.27 -10.87 -11.42
C ARG A 40 -1.66 -10.88 -12.82
N THR A 41 -1.04 -9.77 -13.26
CA THR A 41 -0.46 -9.68 -14.61
C THR A 41 0.85 -10.47 -14.73
N ALA A 42 1.59 -10.62 -13.64
CA ALA A 42 2.80 -11.44 -13.61
C ALA A 42 2.55 -12.95 -13.51
N TYR A 43 1.29 -13.37 -13.32
CA TYR A 43 0.92 -14.75 -12.96
C TYR A 43 1.63 -15.25 -11.68
N GLY A 44 1.91 -14.32 -10.76
CA GLY A 44 2.67 -14.56 -9.55
C GLY A 44 4.18 -14.47 -9.74
N TYR A 45 4.89 -14.07 -8.67
CA TYR A 45 6.35 -14.07 -8.63
C TYR A 45 6.83 -15.23 -7.77
N ALA A 46 7.72 -16.06 -8.30
CA ALA A 46 8.36 -17.14 -7.53
C ALA A 46 9.32 -16.60 -6.45
N ASN A 47 9.84 -15.38 -6.64
CA ASN A 47 10.75 -14.72 -5.71
C ASN A 47 10.13 -13.41 -5.21
N PHE A 48 10.01 -13.27 -3.89
CA PHE A 48 9.47 -12.07 -3.25
C PHE A 48 10.26 -10.80 -3.60
N ASN A 49 11.58 -10.88 -3.71
CA ASN A 49 12.40 -9.73 -4.08
C ASN A 49 12.04 -9.21 -5.48
N HIS A 50 11.69 -10.09 -6.41
CA HIS A 50 11.25 -9.68 -7.75
C HIS A 50 9.90 -8.96 -7.71
N LEU A 51 8.96 -9.41 -6.87
CA LEU A 51 7.70 -8.71 -6.63
C LEU A 51 7.94 -7.31 -6.07
N VAL A 52 8.78 -7.19 -5.02
CA VAL A 52 9.13 -5.91 -4.40
C VAL A 52 9.79 -4.96 -5.40
N THR A 53 10.75 -5.46 -6.19
CA THR A 53 11.39 -4.66 -7.24
C THR A 53 10.37 -4.17 -8.26
N ARG A 54 9.43 -5.01 -8.70
CA ARG A 54 8.38 -4.57 -9.64
C ARG A 54 7.46 -3.52 -9.03
N ILE A 55 7.05 -3.68 -7.78
CA ILE A 55 6.21 -2.69 -7.07
C ILE A 55 6.92 -1.34 -7.04
N LYS A 56 8.22 -1.32 -6.68
CA LYS A 56 9.03 -0.10 -6.64
C LYS A 56 9.16 0.55 -8.02
N LEU A 57 9.32 -0.24 -9.09
CA LEU A 57 9.42 0.28 -10.46
C LEU A 57 8.11 0.91 -10.98
N GLU A 58 6.96 0.40 -10.54
CA GLU A 58 5.64 0.91 -10.95
C GLU A 58 5.22 2.19 -10.19
N GLU A 59 5.85 2.48 -9.05
CA GLU A 59 5.74 3.78 -8.41
C GLU A 59 6.61 4.80 -9.15
N LYS A 60 5.97 5.61 -10.00
CA LYS A 60 6.61 6.70 -10.78
C LYS A 60 7.54 7.62 -9.95
N ASP A 61 7.30 7.73 -8.65
CA ASP A 61 8.08 8.58 -7.75
C ASP A 61 9.28 7.88 -7.11
N ALA A 62 9.38 6.54 -7.15
CA ALA A 62 10.50 5.82 -6.56
C ALA A 62 11.82 6.11 -7.32
N ILE A 63 11.75 6.13 -8.65
CA ILE A 63 12.89 6.45 -9.53
C ILE A 63 13.32 7.92 -9.37
N ILE A 64 12.37 8.82 -9.13
CA ILE A 64 12.65 10.26 -8.97
C ILE A 64 13.24 10.55 -7.57
N LYS A 65 12.72 9.89 -6.52
CA LYS A 65 13.23 10.05 -5.14
C LYS A 65 14.64 9.49 -4.95
N GLU A 66 14.97 8.37 -5.58
CA GLU A 66 16.32 7.80 -5.54
C GLU A 66 17.32 8.74 -6.24
N LYS A 67 16.99 9.24 -7.43
CA LYS A 67 17.83 10.24 -8.13
C LYS A 67 17.96 11.57 -7.38
N ALA A 68 16.90 12.02 -6.71
CA ALA A 68 16.96 13.21 -5.87
C ALA A 68 17.86 12.97 -4.65
N SER A 69 17.74 11.82 -3.97
CA SER A 69 18.57 11.45 -2.83
C SER A 69 20.05 11.33 -3.21
N ASP A 70 20.37 10.70 -4.34
CA ASP A 70 21.74 10.61 -4.85
C ASP A 70 22.34 11.99 -5.16
N TYR A 71 21.52 12.91 -5.68
CA TYR A 71 21.94 14.29 -5.95
C TYR A 71 22.27 15.06 -4.65
N TYR A 72 21.47 14.90 -3.59
CA TYR A 72 21.72 15.56 -2.30
C TYR A 72 22.87 14.91 -1.51
N LEU A 73 23.25 13.67 -1.80
CA LEU A 73 24.39 12.97 -1.17
C LEU A 73 25.72 13.19 -1.90
N ALA A 74 25.68 13.65 -3.16
CA ALA A 74 26.85 13.93 -3.99
C ALA A 74 27.24 15.44 -4.02
N ALA A 75 26.49 16.29 -3.31
CA ALA A 75 26.75 17.73 -3.12
C ALA A 75 27.29 18.00 -1.70
#